data_AF-A0A3D2UAE9-F1
#
_entry.id   AF-A0A3D2UAE9-F1
#
_cell.length_a   1.000
_cell.length_b   1.000
_cell.length_c   1.000
_cell.angle_alpha   90.00
_cell.angle_beta   90.00
_cell.angle_gamma   90.00
#
_symmetry.space_group_name_H-M   'P 1'
#
loop_
_entity.id
_entity.type
_entity.pdbx_description
1 polymer ?
#
loop_
_entity_poly.entity_id
_entity_poly.type
_entity_poly.pdbx_seq_one_letter_code
_entity_poly.pdbx_strand_id
1 'polypeptide(L)'
;MTKKLVTKKLVTKKRRLLKTETLPRLSLRKKAKRMARAKRTARSPSPRRVRLLPSRCKTVDLVDEAELDFCGEMRELCEDISRRVPELSHVVMRDVLVCITRARSGGRTGLWAKLTPLRFEGGSRLGMRRGQRYVIEPLVVDGREQLYILTFCLPRFLNLTYREKLVTVFHELFHIGPQFDGDHRRFAGRYHMHSPRAELFDSEAERLCDLYLATSPAPLACRFLRHRCATLLARHGAITGLTIPVPKLIPVDEAA
;
A
#
# COMPACT_ATOMS: atom_id res chain seq x y z
N MET A 1 -24.21 41.83 61.53
CA MET A 1 -25.29 41.16 62.30
C MET A 1 -24.93 39.70 62.55
N THR A 2 -25.17 39.28 63.77
CA THR A 2 -24.65 38.11 64.47
C THR A 2 -25.53 36.85 64.37
N LYS A 3 -24.87 35.70 64.23
CA LYS A 3 -25.07 34.41 64.94
C LYS A 3 -26.45 33.70 64.95
N LYS A 4 -26.37 32.39 64.60
CA LYS A 4 -26.89 31.19 65.33
C LYS A 4 -28.41 30.91 65.26
N LEU A 5 -28.97 29.69 65.31
CA LEU A 5 -28.53 28.27 65.28
C LEU A 5 -29.83 27.40 65.41
N VAL A 6 -29.85 26.17 64.83
CA VAL A 6 -30.70 24.95 65.16
C VAL A 6 -32.24 25.07 65.01
N THR A 7 -33.10 24.07 64.76
CA THR A 7 -33.24 22.60 65.05
C THR A 7 -34.27 21.99 64.08
N LYS A 8 -34.05 20.85 63.38
CA LYS A 8 -34.11 19.39 63.75
C LYS A 8 -35.52 18.76 63.81
N LYS A 9 -35.63 17.55 63.19
CA LYS A 9 -36.61 16.41 63.34
C LYS A 9 -37.74 16.33 62.28
N LEU A 10 -38.22 15.19 61.75
CA LEU A 10 -38.10 13.75 62.09
C LEU A 10 -38.51 12.86 60.86
N VAL A 11 -37.85 11.70 60.67
CA VAL A 11 -38.37 10.33 60.32
C VAL A 11 -39.35 10.14 59.12
N THR A 12 -39.02 9.36 58.07
CA THR A 12 -39.36 7.90 58.01
C THR A 12 -38.67 7.11 56.87
N LYS A 13 -38.08 6.00 57.30
CA LYS A 13 -37.80 4.68 56.69
C LYS A 13 -38.58 4.29 55.39
N LYS A 14 -37.88 3.86 54.33
CA LYS A 14 -38.33 2.73 53.48
C LYS A 14 -37.18 2.03 52.75
N ARG A 15 -36.97 0.77 53.16
CA ARG A 15 -36.15 -0.26 52.49
C ARG A 15 -36.60 -0.44 51.04
N ARG A 16 -35.66 -0.52 50.08
CA ARG A 16 -35.89 -1.16 48.78
C ARG A 16 -34.69 -2.06 48.43
N LEU A 17 -34.90 -3.33 48.73
CA LEU A 17 -34.50 -4.55 48.02
C LEU A 17 -33.26 -4.49 47.09
N LEU A 18 -32.25 -5.26 47.47
CA LEU A 18 -31.25 -5.83 46.56
C LEU A 18 -31.96 -6.59 45.42
N LYS A 19 -31.75 -6.14 44.18
CA LYS A 19 -31.93 -6.99 43.00
C LYS A 19 -30.54 -7.44 42.55
N THR A 20 -30.27 -8.71 42.78
CA THR A 20 -29.21 -9.47 42.12
C THR A 20 -29.54 -9.54 40.62
N GLU A 21 -28.95 -8.65 39.82
CA GLU A 21 -28.99 -8.80 38.36
C GLU A 21 -27.99 -9.87 37.93
N THR A 22 -28.53 -11.05 37.67
CA THR A 22 -27.88 -12.10 36.90
C THR A 22 -27.48 -11.58 35.52
N LEU A 23 -26.18 -11.38 35.30
CA LEU A 23 -25.58 -11.10 34.00
C LEU A 23 -26.04 -12.17 32.97
N PRO A 24 -26.55 -11.77 31.79
CA PRO A 24 -27.04 -12.74 30.81
C PRO A 24 -25.86 -13.49 30.17
N ARG A 25 -25.68 -14.76 30.55
CA ARG A 25 -24.69 -15.72 30.01
C ARG A 25 -24.70 -15.85 28.48
N LEU A 26 -25.76 -15.42 27.80
CA LEU A 26 -25.88 -15.36 26.34
C LEU A 26 -24.97 -14.30 25.67
N SER A 27 -24.59 -13.22 26.37
CA SER A 27 -23.72 -12.18 25.82
C SER A 27 -22.26 -12.62 25.74
N LEU A 28 -21.80 -13.38 26.73
CA LEU A 28 -20.43 -13.88 26.83
C LEU A 28 -20.11 -14.94 25.78
N ARG A 29 -21.06 -15.84 25.46
CA ARG A 29 -20.87 -16.83 24.37
C ARG A 29 -20.83 -16.18 22.98
N LYS A 30 -21.61 -15.12 22.73
CA LYS A 30 -21.54 -14.35 21.48
C LYS A 30 -20.23 -13.56 21.40
N LYS A 31 -19.79 -12.93 22.49
CA LYS A 31 -18.50 -12.20 22.57
C LYS A 31 -17.31 -13.16 22.41
N ALA A 32 -17.35 -14.33 23.04
CA ALA A 32 -16.33 -15.38 22.90
C ALA A 32 -16.32 -15.99 21.50
N LYS A 33 -17.47 -16.23 20.84
CA LYS A 33 -17.51 -16.63 19.42
C LYS A 33 -16.97 -15.54 18.50
N ARG A 34 -17.21 -14.26 18.79
CA ARG A 34 -16.69 -13.12 18.02
C ARG A 34 -15.18 -12.97 18.18
N MET A 35 -14.66 -13.18 19.39
CA MET A 35 -13.22 -13.18 19.69
C MET A 35 -12.51 -14.44 19.17
N ALA A 36 -13.15 -15.61 19.22
CA ALA A 36 -12.64 -16.84 18.62
C ALA A 36 -12.64 -16.77 17.07
N ARG A 37 -13.61 -16.05 16.47
CA ARG A 37 -13.63 -15.75 15.02
C ARG A 37 -12.56 -14.71 14.66
N ALA A 38 -12.33 -13.70 15.49
CA ALA A 38 -11.23 -12.75 15.32
C ALA A 38 -9.84 -13.41 15.44
N LYS A 39 -9.69 -14.40 16.34
CA LYS A 39 -8.46 -15.20 16.47
C LYS A 39 -8.24 -16.21 15.33
N ARG A 40 -9.27 -16.57 14.55
CA ARG A 40 -9.19 -17.59 13.49
C ARG A 40 -8.95 -17.06 12.08
N THR A 41 -8.84 -15.73 11.86
CA THR A 41 -8.72 -15.14 10.52
C THR A 41 -7.60 -14.10 10.34
N ALA A 42 -6.69 -13.92 11.29
CA ALA A 42 -5.59 -12.97 11.15
C ALA A 42 -4.32 -13.64 10.60
N ARG A 43 -4.40 -14.26 9.41
CA ARG A 43 -3.17 -14.42 8.60
C ARG A 43 -2.97 -13.10 7.89
N SER A 44 -1.86 -12.41 8.17
CA SER A 44 -1.44 -11.24 7.39
C SER A 44 -1.54 -11.55 5.90
N PRO A 45 -1.95 -10.60 5.06
CA PRO A 45 -2.07 -10.82 3.63
C PRO A 45 -0.71 -11.27 3.10
N SER A 46 -0.66 -12.45 2.49
CA SER A 46 0.56 -13.01 1.91
C SER A 46 0.57 -12.76 0.40
N PRO A 47 1.67 -12.24 -0.18
CA PRO A 47 1.83 -12.15 -1.63
C PRO A 47 1.63 -13.51 -2.29
N ARG A 48 1.04 -13.53 -3.47
CA ARG A 48 0.89 -14.73 -4.31
C ARG A 48 1.59 -14.52 -5.63
N ARG A 49 2.32 -15.52 -6.11
CA ARG A 49 2.88 -15.50 -7.46
C ARG A 49 1.77 -15.66 -8.48
N VAL A 50 1.78 -14.81 -9.50
CA VAL A 50 0.88 -14.85 -10.65
C VAL A 50 1.69 -14.84 -11.93
N ARG A 51 1.09 -15.34 -13.01
CA ARG A 51 1.74 -15.47 -14.31
C ARG A 51 0.86 -14.90 -15.42
N LEU A 52 1.45 -14.11 -16.30
CA LEU A 52 0.86 -13.60 -17.53
C LEU A 52 1.40 -14.43 -18.69
N LEU A 53 0.48 -14.93 -19.52
CA LEU A 53 0.76 -15.81 -20.65
C LEU A 53 0.41 -15.12 -21.97
N PRO A 54 1.03 -15.52 -23.10
CA PRO A 54 0.66 -15.02 -24.42
C PRO A 54 -0.80 -15.37 -24.76
N SER A 55 -1.51 -14.42 -25.39
CA SER A 55 -2.93 -14.56 -25.76
C SER A 55 -3.18 -15.61 -26.84
N ARG A 56 -2.16 -15.92 -27.66
CA ARG A 56 -2.15 -17.00 -28.64
C ARG A 56 -0.75 -17.60 -28.67
N CYS A 57 -0.64 -18.87 -28.35
CA CYS A 57 0.59 -19.62 -28.51
C CYS A 57 0.77 -19.86 -30.02
N LYS A 58 1.60 -19.06 -30.69
CA LYS A 58 2.30 -19.60 -31.86
C LYS A 58 3.48 -20.36 -31.27
N THR A 59 3.62 -21.63 -31.62
CA THR A 59 4.84 -22.40 -31.43
C THR A 59 5.94 -21.70 -32.21
N VAL A 60 6.55 -20.70 -31.59
CA VAL A 60 7.86 -20.19 -31.96
C VAL A 60 8.81 -20.89 -31.02
N ASP A 61 9.88 -21.45 -31.58
CA ASP A 61 10.93 -22.15 -30.87
C ASP A 61 11.30 -21.34 -29.63
N LEU A 62 10.87 -21.86 -28.48
CA LEU A 62 11.09 -21.24 -27.18
C LEU A 62 12.59 -21.33 -26.94
N VAL A 63 13.28 -20.22 -27.15
CA VAL A 63 14.62 -20.06 -26.57
C VAL A 63 14.42 -20.26 -25.06
N ASP A 64 15.25 -21.12 -24.48
CA ASP A 64 15.24 -21.60 -23.09
C ASP A 64 15.57 -20.48 -22.07
N GLU A 65 14.98 -19.30 -22.27
CA GLU A 65 15.09 -18.16 -21.40
C GLU A 65 14.04 -18.32 -20.29
N ALA A 66 14.51 -18.26 -19.05
CA ALA A 66 13.64 -18.32 -17.88
C ALA A 66 12.50 -17.28 -17.96
N GLU A 67 11.35 -17.62 -17.34
CA GLU A 67 10.22 -16.71 -17.23
C GLU A 67 10.67 -15.36 -16.65
N LEU A 68 10.18 -14.25 -17.21
CA LEU A 68 10.55 -12.92 -16.72
C LEU A 68 9.93 -12.67 -15.33
N ASP A 69 10.74 -12.54 -14.28
CA ASP A 69 10.29 -12.02 -12.99
C ASP A 69 10.19 -10.50 -13.02
N PHE A 70 9.01 -9.98 -13.36
CA PHE A 70 8.78 -8.54 -13.45
C PHE A 70 9.01 -7.82 -12.11
N CYS A 71 8.65 -8.45 -10.99
CA CYS A 71 8.79 -7.82 -9.68
C CYS A 71 10.26 -7.74 -9.26
N GLY A 72 11.06 -8.75 -9.59
CA GLY A 72 12.51 -8.75 -9.40
C GLY A 72 13.20 -7.65 -10.23
N GLU A 73 12.98 -7.66 -11.54
CA GLU A 73 13.56 -6.66 -12.48
C GLU A 73 13.19 -5.22 -12.09
N MET A 74 11.93 -4.99 -11.71
CA MET A 74 11.47 -3.68 -11.28
C MET A 74 12.08 -3.26 -9.94
N ARG A 75 12.31 -4.20 -9.02
CA ARG A 75 13.01 -3.92 -7.76
C ARG A 75 14.44 -3.48 -8.02
N GLU A 76 15.18 -4.19 -8.87
CA GLU A 76 16.56 -3.83 -9.23
C GLU A 76 16.63 -2.45 -9.88
N LEU A 77 15.69 -2.14 -10.78
CA LEU A 77 15.57 -0.80 -11.37
C LEU A 77 15.37 0.28 -10.30
N CYS A 78 14.41 0.10 -9.38
CA CYS A 78 14.16 1.07 -8.34
C CYS A 78 15.37 1.23 -7.39
N GLU A 79 16.09 0.14 -7.09
CA GLU A 79 17.34 0.19 -6.31
C GLU A 79 18.46 0.95 -7.03
N ASP A 80 18.56 0.83 -8.36
CA ASP A 80 19.51 1.62 -9.15
C ASP A 80 19.12 3.09 -9.20
N ILE A 81 17.83 3.41 -9.35
CA ILE A 81 17.30 4.77 -9.30
C ILE A 81 17.64 5.42 -7.95
N SER A 82 17.32 4.77 -6.83
CA SER A 82 17.58 5.30 -5.48
C SER A 82 19.07 5.52 -5.20
N ARG A 83 19.97 4.74 -5.82
CA ARG A 83 21.42 4.95 -5.69
C ARG A 83 21.93 6.12 -6.52
N ARG A 84 21.28 6.46 -7.64
CA ARG A 84 21.77 7.43 -8.63
C ARG A 84 21.10 8.80 -8.55
N VAL A 85 19.88 8.86 -8.01
CA VAL A 85 19.08 10.09 -7.93
C VAL A 85 19.01 10.53 -6.46
N PRO A 86 19.77 11.57 -6.05
CA PRO A 86 19.86 11.99 -4.65
C PRO A 86 18.51 12.24 -3.97
N GLU A 87 17.55 12.82 -4.69
CA GLU A 87 16.20 13.13 -4.21
C GLU A 87 15.35 11.91 -3.88
N LEU A 88 15.76 10.72 -4.33
CA LEU A 88 15.12 9.42 -4.06
C LEU A 88 16.02 8.47 -3.25
N SER A 89 17.14 8.95 -2.72
CA SER A 89 18.10 8.15 -1.95
C SER A 89 17.57 7.63 -0.62
N HIS A 90 16.50 8.25 -0.09
CA HIS A 90 15.79 7.79 1.11
C HIS A 90 14.95 6.54 0.87
N VAL A 91 14.70 6.16 -0.38
CA VAL A 91 13.86 5.00 -0.71
C VAL A 91 14.65 3.71 -0.52
N VAL A 92 14.16 2.85 0.37
CA VAL A 92 14.79 1.56 0.70
C VAL A 92 13.91 0.40 0.22
N MET A 93 14.26 -0.20 -0.92
CA MET A 93 13.41 -1.17 -1.62
C MET A 93 13.15 -2.49 -0.87
N ARG A 94 13.94 -2.84 0.15
CA ARG A 94 13.64 -3.99 1.03
C ARG A 94 12.35 -3.82 1.84
N ASP A 95 11.91 -2.57 2.03
CA ASP A 95 10.70 -2.21 2.80
C ASP A 95 9.56 -1.78 1.85
N VAL A 96 9.73 -1.97 0.54
CA VAL A 96 8.75 -1.73 -0.52
C VAL A 96 8.40 -3.05 -1.22
N LEU A 97 7.14 -3.46 -1.13
CA LEU A 97 6.67 -4.62 -1.88
C LEU A 97 6.29 -4.22 -3.31
N VAL A 98 6.99 -4.77 -4.30
CA VAL A 98 6.63 -4.61 -5.71
C VAL A 98 5.59 -5.66 -6.08
N CYS A 99 4.50 -5.24 -6.71
CA CYS A 99 3.38 -6.08 -7.09
C CYS A 99 2.90 -5.78 -8.51
N ILE A 100 2.13 -6.71 -9.06
CA ILE A 100 1.37 -6.51 -10.29
C ILE A 100 -0.13 -6.69 -10.03
N THR A 101 -0.91 -6.00 -10.83
CA THR A 101 -2.34 -6.23 -11.02
C THR A 101 -2.64 -6.40 -12.51
N ARG A 102 -3.70 -7.13 -12.82
CA ARG A 102 -4.10 -7.37 -14.21
C ARG A 102 -5.18 -6.37 -14.61
N ALA A 103 -4.93 -5.65 -15.69
CA ALA A 103 -5.96 -4.87 -16.34
C ALA A 103 -6.97 -5.80 -17.04
N ARG A 104 -8.26 -5.45 -16.97
CA ARG A 104 -9.33 -6.13 -17.72
C ARG A 104 -9.27 -5.84 -19.23
N SER A 105 -8.61 -4.74 -19.63
CA SER A 105 -8.38 -4.36 -21.02
C SER A 105 -6.99 -3.77 -21.22
N GLY A 106 -6.39 -4.00 -22.38
CA GLY A 106 -5.06 -3.48 -22.75
C GLY A 106 -5.05 -2.03 -23.25
N GLY A 107 -6.18 -1.31 -23.16
CA GLY A 107 -6.29 0.09 -23.59
C GLY A 107 -5.33 1.01 -22.83
N ARG A 108 -4.98 2.15 -23.44
CA ARG A 108 -4.04 3.13 -22.89
C ARG A 108 -4.61 3.92 -21.71
N THR A 109 -5.92 3.93 -21.53
CA THR A 109 -6.60 4.69 -20.48
C THR A 109 -6.70 3.91 -19.17
N GLY A 110 -6.64 4.64 -18.06
CA GLY A 110 -6.74 4.11 -16.70
C GLY A 110 -5.39 3.88 -16.02
N LEU A 111 -5.42 3.16 -14.90
CA LEU A 111 -4.26 3.00 -14.02
C LEU A 111 -3.09 2.28 -14.70
N TRP A 112 -1.90 2.89 -14.67
CA TRP A 112 -0.63 2.28 -15.09
C TRP A 112 0.16 1.73 -13.91
N ALA A 113 0.31 2.51 -12.86
CA ALA A 113 0.90 2.11 -11.61
C ALA A 113 0.21 2.82 -10.43
N LYS A 114 0.53 2.40 -9.21
CA LYS A 114 0.18 3.14 -7.98
C LYS A 114 1.12 2.78 -6.84
N LEU A 115 1.41 3.75 -5.99
CA LEU A 115 1.95 3.57 -4.66
C LEU A 115 0.83 3.48 -3.62
N THR A 116 0.91 2.52 -2.71
CA THR A 116 0.03 2.42 -1.54
C THR A 116 0.86 2.54 -0.25
N PRO A 117 0.74 3.65 0.50
CA PRO A 117 1.38 3.78 1.81
C PRO A 117 0.72 2.87 2.85
N LEU A 118 1.51 2.32 3.78
CA LEU A 118 1.05 1.42 4.84
C LEU A 118 1.11 2.04 6.24
N ARG A 119 1.32 3.36 6.31
CA ARG A 119 1.12 4.20 7.48
C ARG A 119 0.25 5.41 7.16
N PHE A 120 -0.25 6.02 8.23
CA PHE A 120 -0.94 7.29 8.18
C PHE A 120 0.06 8.45 8.30
N GLU A 121 -0.48 9.65 8.51
CA GLU A 121 0.28 10.88 8.64
C GLU A 121 1.49 10.76 9.58
N GLY A 122 2.66 11.15 9.09
CA GLY A 122 3.92 11.11 9.83
C GLY A 122 4.33 9.71 10.29
N GLY A 123 4.04 8.69 9.47
CA GLY A 123 4.38 7.30 9.77
C GLY A 123 3.50 6.66 10.85
N SER A 124 2.42 7.33 11.28
CA SER A 124 1.56 6.83 12.35
C SER A 124 0.90 5.49 11.97
N ARG A 125 0.89 4.54 12.91
CA ARG A 125 0.12 3.29 12.78
C ARG A 125 -1.39 3.53 12.92
N LEU A 126 -1.78 4.63 13.56
CA LEU A 126 -3.15 4.98 13.88
C LEU A 126 -3.59 6.18 13.05
N GLY A 127 -4.71 6.05 12.35
CA GLY A 127 -5.29 7.10 11.54
C GLY A 127 -6.73 7.37 11.89
N MET A 128 -7.15 8.61 11.71
CA MET A 128 -8.55 9.02 11.86
C MET A 128 -9.24 9.02 10.49
N ARG A 129 -10.38 8.35 10.37
CA ARG A 129 -11.22 8.41 9.16
C ARG A 129 -12.68 8.52 9.56
N ARG A 130 -13.31 9.64 9.19
CA ARG A 130 -14.72 9.93 9.51
C ARG A 130 -15.04 9.77 11.01
N GLY A 131 -14.17 10.30 11.87
CA GLY A 131 -14.31 10.24 13.34
C GLY A 131 -13.99 8.89 13.99
N GLN A 132 -13.65 7.86 13.22
CA GLN A 132 -13.25 6.55 13.73
C GLN A 132 -11.74 6.33 13.56
N ARG A 133 -11.13 5.72 14.59
CA ARG A 133 -9.72 5.31 14.56
C ARG A 133 -9.53 3.99 13.84
N TYR A 134 -8.49 3.92 13.01
CA TYR A 134 -8.12 2.73 12.24
C TYR A 134 -6.61 2.46 12.35
N VAL A 135 -6.26 1.19 12.22
CA VAL A 135 -4.91 0.74 11.84
C VAL A 135 -4.95 0.14 10.44
N ILE A 136 -3.86 0.24 9.70
CA ILE A 136 -3.67 -0.53 8.47
C ILE A 136 -3.18 -1.93 8.88
N GLU A 137 -3.80 -2.98 8.34
CA GLU A 137 -3.37 -4.36 8.54
C GLU A 137 -1.89 -4.52 8.19
N PRO A 138 -1.02 -4.93 9.14
CA PRO A 138 0.41 -5.06 8.88
C PRO A 138 0.71 -6.07 7.78
N LEU A 139 1.54 -5.66 6.82
CA LEU A 139 2.04 -6.51 5.76
C LEU A 139 3.45 -6.97 6.10
N VAL A 140 3.62 -8.26 6.37
CA VAL A 140 4.92 -8.86 6.65
C VAL A 140 5.27 -9.83 5.53
N VAL A 141 6.42 -9.63 4.89
CA VAL A 141 6.97 -10.49 3.84
C VAL A 141 8.37 -10.90 4.28
N ASP A 142 8.65 -12.20 4.31
CA ASP A 142 9.94 -12.76 4.74
C ASP A 142 10.42 -12.22 6.10
N GLY A 143 9.49 -12.09 7.05
CA GLY A 143 9.77 -11.58 8.40
C GLY A 143 9.96 -10.07 8.50
N ARG A 144 9.82 -9.32 7.40
CA ARG A 144 9.95 -7.85 7.38
C ARG A 144 8.62 -7.16 7.11
N GLU A 145 8.25 -6.24 8.00
CA GLU A 145 7.10 -5.38 7.79
C GLU A 145 7.38 -4.40 6.64
N GLN A 146 6.49 -4.38 5.65
CA GLN A 146 6.60 -3.50 4.49
C GLN A 146 5.95 -2.16 4.81
N LEU A 147 6.54 -1.07 4.29
CA LEU A 147 6.04 0.30 4.46
C LEU A 147 5.21 0.78 3.27
N TYR A 148 5.46 0.22 2.08
CA TYR A 148 4.80 0.60 0.85
C TYR A 148 4.48 -0.61 -0.03
N ILE A 149 3.45 -0.49 -0.86
CA ILE A 149 3.19 -1.41 -1.98
C ILE A 149 3.24 -0.62 -3.28
N LEU A 150 4.19 -0.95 -4.15
CA LEU A 150 4.32 -0.39 -5.49
C LEU A 150 3.69 -1.36 -6.50
N THR A 151 2.54 -1.00 -7.07
CA THR A 151 1.77 -1.90 -7.94
C THR A 151 1.77 -1.43 -9.39
N PHE A 152 2.14 -2.31 -10.33
CA PHE A 152 2.06 -2.06 -11.77
C PHE A 152 0.90 -2.80 -12.43
N CYS A 153 0.18 -2.12 -13.32
CA CYS A 153 -1.01 -2.63 -14.00
C CYS A 153 -0.64 -3.20 -15.38
N LEU A 154 -0.57 -4.53 -15.49
CA LEU A 154 -0.20 -5.21 -16.72
C LEU A 154 -1.43 -5.63 -17.53
N PRO A 155 -1.40 -5.57 -18.88
CA PRO A 155 -0.25 -5.20 -19.72
C PRO A 155 -0.10 -3.69 -19.95
N ARG A 156 -0.97 -2.84 -19.39
CA ARG A 156 -1.05 -1.40 -19.72
C ARG A 156 0.29 -0.69 -19.55
N PHE A 157 0.90 -0.83 -18.37
CA PHE A 157 2.22 -0.25 -18.08
C PHE A 157 3.28 -0.69 -19.09
N LEU A 158 3.38 -1.99 -19.35
CA LEU A 158 4.36 -2.52 -20.31
C LEU A 158 4.11 -2.10 -21.76
N ASN A 159 2.91 -1.63 -22.10
CA ASN A 159 2.58 -1.17 -23.44
C ASN A 159 2.88 0.32 -23.68
N LEU A 160 3.26 1.06 -22.63
CA LEU A 160 3.79 2.41 -22.75
C LEU A 160 5.11 2.41 -23.55
N THR A 161 5.55 3.59 -23.99
CA THR A 161 6.90 3.81 -24.50
C THR A 161 7.94 3.67 -23.38
N TYR A 162 9.22 3.52 -23.75
CA TYR A 162 10.30 3.40 -22.77
C TYR A 162 10.35 4.61 -21.81
N ARG A 163 10.25 5.83 -22.34
CA ARG A 163 10.23 7.06 -21.52
C ARG A 163 9.00 7.12 -20.61
N GLU A 164 7.80 6.89 -21.14
CA GLU A 164 6.56 6.89 -20.34
C GLU A 164 6.63 5.87 -19.18
N LYS A 165 7.23 4.69 -19.38
CA LYS A 165 7.44 3.71 -18.29
C LYS A 165 8.34 4.26 -17.20
N LEU A 166 9.48 4.84 -17.57
CA LEU A 166 10.41 5.40 -16.61
C LEU A 166 9.77 6.55 -15.83
N VAL A 167 9.17 7.53 -16.52
CA VAL A 167 8.47 8.65 -15.88
C VAL A 167 7.39 8.13 -14.93
N THR A 168 6.64 7.09 -15.30
CA THR A 168 5.67 6.45 -14.40
C THR A 168 6.34 5.88 -13.14
N VAL A 169 7.49 5.19 -13.27
CA VAL A 169 8.24 4.69 -12.10
C VAL A 169 8.69 5.85 -11.20
N PHE A 170 9.23 6.93 -11.78
CA PHE A 170 9.63 8.12 -11.03
C PHE A 170 8.45 8.79 -10.32
N HIS A 171 7.30 8.90 -10.99
CA HIS A 171 6.07 9.44 -10.41
C HIS A 171 5.67 8.66 -9.16
N GLU A 172 5.65 7.32 -9.24
CA GLU A 172 5.29 6.48 -8.10
C GLU A 172 6.33 6.52 -6.97
N LEU A 173 7.63 6.56 -7.29
CA LEU A 173 8.68 6.69 -6.28
C LEU A 173 8.64 8.06 -5.60
N PHE A 174 8.31 9.12 -6.34
CA PHE A 174 8.22 10.47 -5.79
C PHE A 174 7.05 10.63 -4.79
N HIS A 175 6.02 9.80 -4.89
CA HIS A 175 4.97 9.69 -3.85
C HIS A 175 5.49 9.17 -2.51
N ILE A 176 6.67 8.54 -2.44
CA ILE A 176 7.28 8.11 -1.18
C ILE A 176 7.75 9.34 -0.39
N GLY A 177 7.24 9.47 0.83
CA GLY A 177 7.59 10.58 1.73
C GLY A 177 9.09 10.63 2.03
N PRO A 178 9.69 11.83 2.16
CA PRO A 178 11.14 11.98 2.36
C PRO A 178 11.65 11.37 3.68
N GLN A 179 10.78 11.14 4.67
CA GLN A 179 11.13 10.48 5.92
C GLN A 179 11.10 8.95 5.84
N PHE A 180 10.62 8.39 4.72
CA PHE A 180 10.50 6.95 4.49
C PHE A 180 9.84 6.20 5.65
N ASP A 181 8.76 6.76 6.20
CA ASP A 181 8.08 6.27 7.41
C ASP A 181 6.81 5.46 7.11
N GLY A 182 6.54 5.17 5.84
CA GLY A 182 5.32 4.50 5.38
C GLY A 182 4.16 5.44 5.04
N ASP A 183 4.31 6.75 5.22
CA ASP A 183 3.39 7.77 4.72
C ASP A 183 3.75 8.21 3.30
N HIS A 184 2.78 8.82 2.62
CA HIS A 184 3.01 9.46 1.32
C HIS A 184 3.70 10.82 1.47
N ARG A 185 4.34 11.28 0.41
CA ARG A 185 4.86 12.65 0.31
C ARG A 185 3.71 13.63 0.40
N ARG A 186 3.74 14.47 1.44
CA ARG A 186 2.79 15.54 1.66
C ARG A 186 3.39 16.86 1.22
N PHE A 187 2.57 17.69 0.56
CA PHE A 187 2.89 19.07 0.28
C PHE A 187 1.98 19.96 1.12
N ALA A 188 2.53 21.03 1.69
CA ALA A 188 1.76 21.98 2.47
C ALA A 188 0.57 22.52 1.64
N GLY A 189 -0.62 22.57 2.24
CA GLY A 189 -1.83 23.21 1.68
C GLY A 189 -3.03 22.27 1.44
N ARG A 190 -4.22 22.87 1.29
CA ARG A 190 -5.54 22.22 1.42
C ARG A 190 -6.17 21.68 0.12
N TYR A 191 -5.48 20.97 -0.77
CA TYR A 191 -6.19 20.38 -1.94
C TYR A 191 -5.63 19.01 -2.33
N HIS A 192 -6.34 17.96 -1.93
CA HIS A 192 -6.20 16.62 -2.49
C HIS A 192 -7.26 16.49 -3.58
N MET A 193 -6.85 16.13 -4.81
CA MET A 193 -7.67 15.92 -6.02
C MET A 193 -7.96 17.19 -6.84
N HIS A 194 -7.46 17.18 -8.09
CA HIS A 194 -7.57 18.22 -9.15
C HIS A 194 -6.89 19.58 -8.88
N SER A 195 -5.67 19.54 -8.36
CA SER A 195 -4.87 20.73 -8.09
C SER A 195 -3.64 20.77 -9.01
N PRO A 196 -3.05 21.96 -9.29
CA PRO A 196 -1.71 22.15 -9.87
C PRO A 196 -0.61 21.21 -9.34
N ARG A 197 -0.87 20.55 -8.20
CA ARG A 197 -0.10 19.46 -7.64
C ARG A 197 0.08 18.25 -8.58
N ALA A 198 -0.92 17.89 -9.39
CA ALA A 198 -0.75 16.79 -10.35
C ALA A 198 0.34 17.14 -11.38
N GLU A 199 0.31 18.36 -11.92
CA GLU A 199 1.33 18.87 -12.84
C GLU A 199 2.71 19.00 -12.17
N LEU A 200 2.77 19.37 -10.88
CA LEU A 200 4.02 19.37 -10.12
C LEU A 200 4.61 17.96 -9.97
N PHE A 201 3.78 16.95 -9.69
CA PHE A 201 4.25 15.57 -9.61
C PHE A 201 4.73 15.07 -10.98
N ASP A 202 3.99 15.37 -12.04
CA ASP A 202 4.34 14.96 -13.39
C ASP A 202 5.65 15.61 -13.86
N SER A 203 5.78 16.94 -13.69
CA SER A 203 7.00 17.67 -14.05
C SER A 203 8.21 17.22 -13.25
N GLU A 204 8.05 16.95 -11.96
CA GLU A 204 9.14 16.45 -11.13
C GLU A 204 9.53 15.02 -11.49
N ALA A 205 8.57 14.15 -11.81
CA ALA A 205 8.85 12.81 -12.30
C ALA A 205 9.63 12.83 -13.62
N GLU A 206 9.30 13.75 -14.53
CA GLU A 206 10.04 13.95 -15.77
C GLU A 206 11.47 14.45 -15.49
N ARG A 207 11.63 15.46 -14.63
CA ARG A 207 12.95 16.00 -14.26
C ARG A 207 13.85 14.92 -13.65
N LEU A 208 13.33 14.13 -12.70
CA LEU A 208 14.07 13.04 -12.07
C LEU A 208 14.42 11.93 -13.06
N CYS A 209 13.53 11.64 -14.01
CA CYS A 209 13.80 10.71 -15.10
C CYS A 209 14.96 11.19 -15.98
N ASP A 210 14.98 12.47 -16.35
CA ASP A 210 16.03 13.05 -17.18
C ASP A 210 17.38 13.05 -16.42
N LEU A 211 17.37 13.37 -15.12
CA LEU A 211 18.56 13.25 -14.25
C LEU A 211 19.10 11.81 -14.24
N TYR A 212 18.24 10.83 -14.04
CA TYR A 212 18.63 9.42 -14.02
C TYR A 212 19.24 8.98 -15.36
N LEU A 213 18.61 9.35 -16.48
CA LEU A 213 19.13 9.03 -17.82
C LEU A 213 20.48 9.68 -18.09
N ALA A 214 20.73 10.89 -17.56
CA ALA A 214 22.03 11.56 -17.64
C ALA A 214 23.14 10.82 -16.87
N THR A 215 22.81 9.99 -15.88
CA THR A 215 23.81 9.18 -15.14
C THR A 215 24.32 7.96 -15.93
N SER A 216 23.86 7.77 -17.18
CA SER A 216 24.15 6.58 -18.00
C SER A 216 23.88 5.27 -17.24
N PRO A 217 22.60 5.00 -16.90
CA PRO A 217 22.24 3.84 -16.09
C PRO A 217 22.64 2.55 -16.78
N ALA A 218 22.97 1.54 -15.99
CA ALA A 218 23.40 0.24 -16.50
C ALA A 218 22.32 -0.30 -17.47
N PRO A 219 22.67 -0.68 -18.71
CA PRO A 219 21.68 -1.12 -19.69
C PRO A 219 20.80 -2.29 -19.21
N LEU A 220 21.32 -3.11 -18.30
CA LEU A 220 20.63 -4.26 -17.72
C LEU A 220 19.43 -3.85 -16.85
N ALA A 221 19.60 -2.89 -15.93
CA ALA A 221 18.56 -2.51 -14.96
C ALA A 221 17.25 -2.01 -15.60
N CYS A 222 17.33 -1.46 -16.82
CA CYS A 222 16.16 -0.97 -17.55
C CYS A 222 15.87 -1.75 -18.84
N ARG A 223 16.58 -2.85 -19.12
CA ARG A 223 16.51 -3.58 -20.40
C ARG A 223 15.09 -4.03 -20.71
N PHE A 224 14.40 -4.61 -19.72
CA PHE A 224 13.05 -5.15 -19.90
C PHE A 224 12.04 -4.04 -20.27
N LEU A 225 12.22 -2.80 -19.79
CA LEU A 225 11.34 -1.68 -20.10
C LEU A 225 11.41 -1.24 -21.57
N ARG A 226 12.48 -1.57 -22.30
CA ARG A 226 12.61 -1.26 -23.74
C ARG A 226 11.63 -2.05 -24.60
N HIS A 227 11.04 -3.12 -24.07
CA HIS A 227 10.14 -4.01 -24.79
C HIS A 227 8.69 -3.83 -24.35
N ARG A 228 7.76 -4.03 -25.30
CA ARG A 228 6.33 -4.08 -24.99
C ARG A 228 5.94 -5.45 -24.43
N CYS A 229 4.78 -5.54 -23.79
CA CYS A 229 4.31 -6.78 -23.16
C CYS A 229 4.31 -7.98 -24.13
N ALA A 230 3.87 -7.77 -25.38
CA ALA A 230 3.85 -8.84 -26.39
C ALA A 230 5.26 -9.36 -26.72
N THR A 231 6.24 -8.47 -26.85
CA THR A 231 7.65 -8.84 -27.11
C THR A 231 8.25 -9.60 -25.93
N LEU A 232 7.98 -9.16 -24.70
CA LEU A 232 8.46 -9.85 -23.50
C LEU A 232 7.86 -11.26 -23.37
N LEU A 233 6.56 -11.40 -23.62
CA LEU A 233 5.88 -12.72 -23.62
C LEU A 233 6.40 -13.64 -24.73
N ALA A 234 6.71 -13.09 -25.91
CA ALA A 234 7.28 -13.88 -27.00
C ALA A 234 8.70 -14.39 -26.70
N ARG A 235 9.48 -13.64 -25.92
CA ARG A 235 10.87 -13.99 -25.56
C ARG A 235 10.98 -14.94 -24.37
N HIS A 236 10.18 -14.72 -23.34
CA HIS A 236 10.30 -15.43 -22.06
C HIS A 236 9.21 -16.48 -21.83
N GLY A 237 8.26 -16.63 -22.77
CA GLY A 237 7.08 -17.50 -22.64
C GLY A 237 6.05 -17.05 -21.59
N ALA A 238 6.47 -16.34 -20.55
CA ALA A 238 5.63 -15.77 -19.52
C ALA A 238 6.28 -14.59 -18.79
N ILE A 239 5.44 -13.77 -18.18
CA ILE A 239 5.84 -12.75 -17.21
C ILE A 239 5.25 -13.12 -15.86
N THR A 240 6.08 -13.32 -14.85
CA THR A 240 5.66 -13.57 -13.47
C THR A 240 5.73 -12.31 -12.63
N GLY A 241 5.01 -12.32 -11.52
CA GLY A 241 5.08 -11.27 -10.51
C GLY A 241 4.29 -11.64 -9.26
N LEU A 242 4.40 -10.80 -8.24
CA LEU A 242 3.63 -10.93 -7.01
C LEU A 242 2.32 -10.15 -7.10
N THR A 243 1.27 -10.66 -6.49
CA THR A 243 0.02 -9.92 -6.29
C THR A 243 -0.42 -10.05 -4.84
N ILE A 244 -1.06 -9.01 -4.32
CA ILE A 244 -1.56 -9.00 -2.96
C ILE A 244 -2.90 -8.24 -2.89
N PRO A 245 -3.88 -8.69 -2.09
CA PRO A 245 -5.03 -7.86 -1.78
C PRO A 245 -4.57 -6.59 -1.05
N VAL A 246 -5.27 -5.48 -1.29
CA VAL A 246 -4.99 -4.23 -0.57
C VAL A 246 -5.18 -4.47 0.93
N PRO A 247 -4.18 -4.13 1.78
CA PRO A 247 -4.30 -4.28 3.22
C PRO A 247 -5.53 -3.56 3.78
N LYS A 248 -6.22 -4.19 4.72
CA LYS A 248 -7.48 -3.69 5.25
C LYS A 248 -7.25 -2.58 6.27
N LEU A 249 -8.20 -1.65 6.35
CA LEU A 249 -8.34 -0.77 7.50
C LEU A 249 -9.11 -1.51 8.60
N ILE A 250 -8.45 -1.72 9.73
CA ILE A 250 -9.03 -2.40 10.89
C ILE A 250 -9.46 -1.32 11.88
N PRO A 251 -10.76 -1.19 12.21
CA PRO A 251 -11.20 -0.24 13.21
C PRO A 251 -10.61 -0.63 14.57
N VAL A 252 -10.07 0.37 15.28
CA VAL A 252 -9.67 0.20 16.67
C VAL A 252 -10.90 0.51 17.50
N ASP A 253 -11.50 -0.52 18.09
CA ASP A 253 -12.51 -0.31 19.13
C ASP A 253 -11.81 0.43 20.28
N GLU A 254 -12.35 1.59 20.67
CA GLU A 254 -12.06 2.13 21.99
C GLU A 254 -12.53 1.07 22.97
N ALA A 255 -11.59 0.30 23.54
CA ALA A 255 -11.85 -0.29 24.83
C ALA A 255 -12.07 0.88 25.79
N ALA A 256 -13.34 1.24 25.95
CA ALA A 256 -13.84 2.14 26.96
C ALA A 256 -13.40 1.70 28.36
#